data_AF-A0A2N1IDC4-F1
#
_entry.id   AF-A0A2N1IDC4-F1
#
_cell.length_a   1.000
_cell.length_b   1.000
_cell.length_c   1.000
_cell.angle_alpha   90.00
_cell.angle_beta   90.00
_cell.angle_gamma   90.00
#
_symmetry.space_group_name_H-M   'P 1'
#
loop_
_entity.id
_entity.type
_entity.pdbx_description
1 polymer ?
#
loop_
_entity_poly.entity_id
_entity_poly.type
_entity_poly.pdbx_seq_one_letter_code
_entity_poly.pdbx_strand_id
1 'polypeptide(L)'
;MKYLIIVLLIISFNTFSCTQDEAMAAEDLAGYAETWESLEKAFVKYKHCDDGSIGQGFSDSVAKLLAHKWEQLDYLQNKPELYKFVLSHIDETWGLEQKQVLVNALNKCPVFADSICKAVVNLPAT
;
A
#
# COMPACT_ATOMS: atom_id res chain seq x y z
N MET A 1 9.23 27.79 43.25
CA MET A 1 9.83 26.47 42.93
C MET A 1 8.89 25.37 43.42
N LYS A 2 8.14 24.75 42.53
CA LYS A 2 7.56 23.41 42.75
C LYS A 2 7.13 22.89 41.39
N TYR A 3 7.94 21.99 40.85
CA TYR A 3 7.78 21.35 39.55
C TYR A 3 6.44 20.61 39.51
N LEU A 4 5.57 20.95 38.54
CA LEU A 4 4.41 20.14 38.21
C LEU A 4 4.83 19.18 37.08
N ILE A 5 4.99 17.92 37.45
CA ILE A 5 5.44 16.82 36.60
C ILE A 5 4.48 16.66 35.41
N ILE A 6 5.01 16.75 34.20
CA ILE A 6 4.33 16.40 32.95
C ILE A 6 4.12 14.88 32.99
N VAL A 7 2.88 14.45 33.21
CA VAL A 7 2.49 13.05 32.98
C VAL A 7 2.39 12.89 31.46
N LEU A 8 3.51 12.47 30.86
CA LEU A 8 3.51 11.87 29.53
C LEU A 8 2.67 10.59 29.62
N LEU A 9 1.37 10.71 29.32
CA LEU A 9 0.54 9.56 29.01
C LEU A 9 1.16 8.89 27.78
N ILE A 10 1.92 7.83 28.02
CA ILE A 10 2.42 6.94 26.99
C ILE A 10 1.18 6.25 26.45
N ILE A 11 0.60 6.80 25.38
CA ILE A 11 -0.42 6.09 24.61
C ILE A 11 0.36 4.95 23.96
N SER A 12 0.34 3.77 24.58
CA SER A 12 0.78 2.54 23.93
C SER A 12 -0.12 2.34 22.72
N PHE A 13 0.35 2.77 21.55
CA PHE A 13 -0.22 2.30 20.31
C PHE A 13 -0.09 0.78 20.36
N ASN A 14 -1.21 0.08 20.40
CA ASN A 14 -1.23 -1.36 20.17
C ASN A 14 -0.76 -1.56 18.72
N THR A 15 0.54 -1.65 18.51
CA THR A 15 1.10 -2.28 17.32
C THR A 15 0.73 -3.74 17.45
N PHE A 16 -0.32 -4.17 16.76
CA PHE A 16 -0.64 -5.58 16.66
C PHE A 16 0.57 -6.24 16.02
N SER A 17 1.36 -6.97 16.83
CA SER A 17 2.63 -7.52 16.39
C SER A 17 2.37 -8.65 15.41
N CYS A 18 2.97 -8.59 14.22
CA CYS A 18 2.95 -9.70 13.29
C CYS A 18 3.59 -10.93 13.93
N THR A 19 2.81 -12.00 14.11
CA THR A 19 3.34 -13.27 14.60
C THR A 19 4.17 -13.96 13.52
N GLN A 20 5.05 -14.89 13.90
CA GLN A 20 5.87 -15.63 12.93
C GLN A 20 5.01 -16.40 11.92
N ASP A 21 3.91 -17.02 12.36
CA ASP A 21 2.99 -17.74 11.49
C ASP A 21 2.26 -16.81 10.52
N GLU A 22 1.87 -15.62 10.98
CA GLU A 22 1.29 -14.58 10.10
C GLU A 22 2.33 -14.06 9.12
N ALA A 23 3.57 -13.83 9.53
CA ALA A 23 4.64 -13.35 8.67
C ALA A 23 4.90 -14.32 7.52
N MET A 24 5.04 -15.62 7.82
CA MET A 24 5.20 -16.67 6.80
C MET A 24 4.01 -16.70 5.85
N ALA A 25 2.78 -16.68 6.37
CA ALA A 25 1.59 -16.71 5.54
C ALA A 25 1.37 -15.41 4.74
N ALA A 26 1.87 -14.27 5.23
CA ALA A 26 1.81 -12.99 4.55
C ALA A 26 2.84 -12.91 3.43
N GLU A 27 4.06 -13.42 3.64
CA GLU A 27 5.10 -13.46 2.61
C GLU A 27 4.65 -14.27 1.39
N ASP A 28 3.94 -15.38 1.61
CA ASP A 28 3.35 -16.22 0.56
C ASP A 28 2.21 -15.55 -0.23
N LEU A 29 1.61 -14.46 0.27
CA LEU A 29 0.38 -13.89 -0.29
C LEU A 29 0.54 -12.43 -0.74
N ALA A 30 1.37 -11.64 -0.06
CA ALA A 30 1.54 -10.22 -0.31
C ALA A 30 2.00 -9.94 -1.74
N GLY A 31 2.93 -10.74 -2.27
CA GLY A 31 3.50 -10.61 -3.64
C GLY A 31 2.71 -11.25 -4.77
N TYR A 32 1.61 -11.94 -4.48
CA TYR A 32 0.88 -12.80 -5.42
C TYR A 32 -0.56 -12.36 -5.67
N ALA A 33 -0.94 -11.15 -5.26
CA ALA A 33 -2.29 -10.65 -5.52
C ALA A 33 -2.44 -10.24 -7.01
N GLU A 34 -3.24 -10.99 -7.75
CA GLU A 34 -3.50 -10.75 -9.19
C GLU A 34 -4.77 -9.92 -9.47
N THR A 35 -5.58 -9.69 -8.43
CA THR A 35 -6.81 -8.88 -8.48
C THR A 35 -6.89 -7.90 -7.32
N TRP A 36 -7.67 -6.84 -7.47
CA TRP A 36 -7.94 -5.90 -6.37
C TRP A 36 -8.62 -6.58 -5.18
N GLU A 37 -9.44 -7.60 -5.42
CA GLU A 37 -10.09 -8.39 -4.36
C GLU A 37 -9.08 -9.27 -3.60
N SER A 38 -8.16 -9.93 -4.31
CA SER A 38 -7.10 -10.71 -3.63
C SER A 38 -6.16 -9.81 -2.83
N LEU A 39 -5.85 -8.60 -3.34
CA LEU A 39 -5.10 -7.60 -2.58
C LEU A 39 -5.86 -7.15 -1.33
N GLU A 40 -7.17 -6.87 -1.44
CA GLU A 40 -8.00 -6.50 -0.28
C GLU A 40 -7.98 -7.61 0.78
N LYS A 41 -8.15 -8.87 0.38
CA LYS A 41 -8.11 -10.01 1.30
C LYS A 41 -6.77 -10.11 2.04
N ALA A 42 -5.66 -9.93 1.33
CA ALA A 42 -4.33 -9.93 1.92
C ALA A 42 -4.14 -8.73 2.86
N PHE A 43 -4.53 -7.53 2.43
CA PHE A 43 -4.50 -6.30 3.22
C PHE A 43 -5.29 -6.43 4.53
N VAL A 44 -6.55 -6.87 4.46
CA VAL A 44 -7.41 -7.01 5.64
C VAL A 44 -6.79 -7.96 6.67
N LYS A 45 -6.12 -9.01 6.19
CA LYS A 45 -5.55 -10.05 7.05
C LYS A 45 -4.14 -9.73 7.56
N TYR A 46 -3.32 -9.04 6.79
CA TYR A 46 -1.87 -8.95 7.04
C TYR A 46 -1.28 -7.54 6.97
N LYS A 47 -2.08 -6.48 6.87
CA LYS A 47 -1.54 -5.10 6.89
C LYS A 47 -0.71 -4.76 8.13
N HIS A 48 -0.88 -5.50 9.23
CA HIS A 48 -0.06 -5.34 10.44
C HIS A 48 1.33 -6.01 10.32
N CYS A 49 1.53 -6.81 9.28
CA CYS A 49 2.78 -7.43 8.88
C CYS A 49 3.48 -6.68 7.74
N ASP A 50 3.00 -5.50 7.37
CA ASP A 50 3.53 -4.67 6.28
C ASP A 50 4.90 -4.07 6.65
N ASP A 51 5.93 -4.93 6.60
CA ASP A 51 7.33 -4.62 6.88
C ASP A 51 8.23 -5.57 6.07
N GLY A 52 9.49 -5.18 5.85
CA GLY A 52 10.49 -6.02 5.19
C GLY A 52 10.04 -6.62 3.85
N SER A 53 10.24 -7.94 3.67
CA SER A 53 9.90 -8.66 2.44
C SER A 53 8.39 -8.71 2.18
N ILE A 54 7.56 -8.68 3.22
CA ILE A 54 6.10 -8.68 3.10
C ILE A 54 5.63 -7.35 2.51
N GLY A 55 6.15 -6.23 3.01
CA GLY A 55 5.84 -4.91 2.47
C GLY A 55 6.31 -4.76 1.02
N GLN A 56 7.48 -5.32 0.68
CA GLN A 56 7.93 -5.39 -0.70
C GLN A 56 6.98 -6.20 -1.59
N GLY A 57 6.49 -7.36 -1.10
CA GLY A 57 5.47 -8.13 -1.79
C GLY A 57 4.19 -7.33 -2.05
N PHE A 58 3.73 -6.56 -1.07
CA PHE A 58 2.58 -5.66 -1.27
C PHE A 58 2.85 -4.59 -2.31
N SER A 59 4.03 -3.94 -2.29
CA SER A 59 4.44 -2.98 -3.32
C SER A 59 4.44 -3.61 -4.71
N ASP A 60 4.95 -4.83 -4.87
CA ASP A 60 4.95 -5.55 -6.15
C ASP A 60 3.53 -5.84 -6.65
N SER A 61 2.64 -6.30 -5.78
CA SER A 61 1.24 -6.55 -6.13
C SER A 61 0.50 -5.27 -6.51
N VAL A 62 0.71 -4.18 -5.76
CA VAL A 62 0.13 -2.87 -6.08
C VAL A 62 0.63 -2.38 -7.43
N ALA A 63 1.93 -2.48 -7.71
CA ALA A 63 2.51 -2.10 -8.98
C ALA A 63 1.89 -2.85 -10.17
N LYS A 64 1.78 -4.18 -10.07
CA LYS A 64 1.16 -5.04 -11.10
C LYS A 64 -0.30 -4.67 -11.33
N LEU A 65 -1.07 -4.42 -10.27
CA LEU A 65 -2.48 -4.05 -10.37
C LEU A 65 -2.66 -2.66 -10.99
N LEU A 66 -1.81 -1.69 -10.63
CA LEU A 66 -1.80 -0.38 -11.28
C LEU A 66 -1.36 -0.45 -12.74
N ALA A 67 -0.45 -1.34 -13.10
CA ALA A 67 -0.02 -1.50 -14.49
C ALA A 67 -1.12 -2.13 -15.35
N HIS A 68 -1.72 -3.24 -14.86
CA HIS A 68 -2.51 -4.14 -15.69
C HIS A 68 -4.02 -4.13 -15.41
N LYS A 69 -4.44 -3.58 -14.27
CA LYS A 69 -5.85 -3.52 -13.82
C LYS A 69 -6.32 -2.10 -13.53
N TRP A 70 -5.67 -1.10 -14.15
CA TRP A 70 -5.98 0.33 -13.95
C TRP A 70 -7.45 0.69 -14.21
N GLU A 71 -8.08 0.06 -15.21
CA GLU A 71 -9.48 0.31 -15.56
C GLU A 71 -10.47 -0.13 -14.46
N GLN A 72 -9.99 -0.86 -13.44
CA GLN A 72 -10.76 -1.34 -12.30
C GLN A 72 -10.44 -0.57 -11.01
N LEU A 73 -9.79 0.60 -11.11
CA LEU A 73 -9.44 1.41 -9.93
C LEU A 73 -10.66 1.87 -9.13
N ASP A 74 -11.84 1.93 -9.76
CA ASP A 74 -13.12 2.27 -9.10
C ASP A 74 -13.44 1.32 -7.94
N TYR A 75 -12.86 0.11 -7.94
CA TYR A 75 -12.88 -0.81 -6.81
C TYR A 75 -12.46 -0.16 -5.48
N LEU A 76 -11.56 0.84 -5.52
CA LEU A 76 -11.03 1.54 -4.35
C LEU A 76 -11.95 2.67 -3.84
N GLN A 77 -12.91 3.14 -4.65
CA GLN A 77 -13.65 4.39 -4.41
C GLN A 77 -14.40 4.41 -3.06
N ASN A 78 -14.89 3.25 -2.61
CA ASN A 78 -15.60 3.11 -1.34
C ASN A 78 -14.79 2.37 -0.26
N LYS A 79 -13.46 2.26 -0.45
CA LYS A 79 -12.54 1.52 0.43
C LYS A 79 -11.39 2.42 0.89
N PRO A 80 -11.64 3.41 1.76
CA PRO A 80 -10.65 4.45 2.08
C PRO A 80 -9.36 3.90 2.69
N GLU A 81 -9.44 2.85 3.49
CA GLU A 81 -8.26 2.24 4.11
C GLU A 81 -7.42 1.45 3.10
N LEU A 82 -8.07 0.74 2.17
CA LEU A 82 -7.36 0.07 1.07
C LEU A 82 -6.77 1.10 0.10
N TYR A 83 -7.47 2.21 -0.17
CA TYR A 83 -6.95 3.30 -0.99
C TYR A 83 -5.67 3.91 -0.39
N LYS A 84 -5.67 4.19 0.93
CA LYS A 84 -4.49 4.68 1.64
C LYS A 84 -3.34 3.68 1.59
N PHE A 85 -3.65 2.40 1.74
CA PHE A 85 -2.68 1.32 1.65
C PHE A 85 -2.05 1.23 0.25
N VAL A 86 -2.87 1.25 -0.81
CA VAL A 86 -2.36 1.33 -2.19
C VAL A 86 -1.47 2.55 -2.38
N LEU A 87 -1.86 3.70 -1.85
CA LEU A 87 -1.09 4.95 -1.93
C LEU A 87 0.25 4.87 -1.18
N SER A 88 0.32 4.18 -0.04
CA SER A 88 1.58 4.03 0.73
C SER A 88 2.58 3.09 0.08
N HIS A 89 2.14 2.23 -0.84
CA HIS A 89 2.96 1.32 -1.64
C HIS A 89 3.37 1.90 -3.01
N ILE A 90 3.14 3.19 -3.23
CA ILE A 90 3.62 3.91 -4.42
C ILE A 90 5.04 4.39 -4.19
N ASP A 91 6.00 3.64 -4.73
CA ASP A 91 7.42 3.88 -4.55
C ASP A 91 8.23 3.54 -5.81
N GLU A 92 9.55 3.74 -5.76
CA GLU A 92 10.48 3.55 -6.88
C GLU A 92 10.84 2.07 -7.13
N THR A 93 10.35 1.13 -6.33
CA THR A 93 10.79 -0.28 -6.38
C THR A 93 10.04 -1.14 -7.39
N TRP A 94 9.08 -0.57 -8.11
CA TRP A 94 8.16 -1.25 -9.04
C TRP A 94 8.79 -1.83 -10.31
N GLY A 95 10.08 -1.61 -10.54
CA GLY A 95 10.86 -2.24 -11.61
C GLY A 95 10.20 -2.14 -12.98
N LEU A 96 9.83 -3.29 -13.56
CA LEU A 96 9.29 -3.37 -14.92
C LEU A 96 7.92 -2.69 -15.07
N GLU A 97 7.14 -2.57 -13.99
CA GLU A 97 5.77 -2.05 -14.04
C GLU A 97 5.73 -0.51 -14.06
N GLN A 98 6.76 0.15 -13.52
CA GLN A 98 6.81 1.60 -13.32
C GLN A 98 6.44 2.38 -14.59
N LYS A 99 6.96 1.98 -15.75
CA LYS A 99 6.67 2.63 -17.03
C LYS A 99 5.19 2.56 -17.39
N GLN A 100 4.56 1.39 -17.24
CA GLN A 100 3.15 1.22 -17.57
C GLN A 100 2.24 1.96 -16.58
N VAL A 101 2.59 1.93 -15.28
CA VAL A 101 1.86 2.69 -14.25
C VAL A 101 1.94 4.19 -14.54
N LEU A 102 3.10 4.73 -14.91
CA LEU A 102 3.27 6.14 -15.28
C LEU A 102 2.42 6.51 -16.51
N VAL A 103 2.42 5.66 -17.55
CA VAL A 103 1.57 5.86 -18.73
C VAL A 103 0.09 5.91 -18.35
N ASN A 104 -0.35 5.01 -17.48
CA ASN A 104 -1.74 5.00 -17.02
C ASN A 104 -2.07 6.25 -16.19
N ALA A 105 -1.19 6.65 -15.27
CA ALA A 105 -1.36 7.85 -14.46
C ALA A 105 -1.44 9.15 -15.28
N LEU A 106 -0.63 9.28 -16.33
CA LEU A 106 -0.62 10.47 -17.19
C LEU A 106 -1.83 10.55 -18.12
N ASN A 107 -2.28 9.41 -18.66
CA ASN A 107 -3.25 9.40 -19.77
C ASN A 107 -4.65 8.94 -19.37
N LYS A 108 -4.79 8.24 -18.25
CA LYS A 108 -6.03 7.55 -17.85
C LYS A 108 -6.40 7.82 -16.39
N CYS A 109 -5.96 8.93 -15.81
CA CYS A 109 -6.25 9.21 -14.40
C CYS A 109 -7.75 9.46 -14.17
N PRO A 110 -8.45 8.64 -13.36
CA PRO A 110 -9.81 8.94 -12.97
C PRO A 110 -9.84 9.98 -11.85
N VAL A 111 -10.87 10.84 -11.83
CA VAL A 111 -10.98 11.98 -10.89
C VAL A 111 -10.85 11.58 -9.42
N PHE A 112 -11.42 10.44 -9.02
CA PHE A 112 -11.37 9.99 -7.63
C PHE A 112 -9.97 9.50 -7.20
N ALA A 113 -9.10 9.15 -8.14
CA ALA A 113 -7.76 8.60 -7.87
C ALA A 113 -6.64 9.63 -8.08
N ASP A 114 -6.96 10.92 -8.10
CA ASP A 114 -6.01 12.02 -8.32
C ASP A 114 -4.76 11.92 -7.42
N SER A 115 -4.91 11.50 -6.15
CA SER A 115 -3.75 11.33 -5.26
C SER A 115 -2.82 10.19 -5.68
N ILE A 116 -3.37 9.07 -6.17
CA ILE A 116 -2.58 7.97 -6.73
C ILE A 116 -1.82 8.47 -7.96
N CYS A 117 -2.50 9.13 -8.90
CA CYS A 117 -1.86 9.61 -10.12
C CYS A 117 -0.74 10.62 -9.82
N LYS A 118 -0.98 11.56 -8.89
CA LYS A 118 0.04 12.52 -8.46
C LYS A 118 1.23 11.84 -7.80
N ALA A 119 1.00 10.84 -6.95
CA ALA A 119 2.09 10.08 -6.33
C ALA A 119 2.95 9.41 -7.40
N VAL A 120 2.35 8.72 -8.38
CA VAL A 120 3.07 8.08 -9.48
C VAL A 120 3.86 9.09 -10.32
N VAL A 121 3.24 10.19 -10.74
CA VAL A 121 3.88 11.18 -11.63
C VAL A 121 5.03 11.91 -10.94
N ASN A 122 4.99 12.02 -9.61
CA ASN A 122 6.03 12.66 -8.81
C ASN A 122 7.14 11.70 -8.37
N LEU A 123 7.08 10.41 -8.73
CA LEU A 123 8.21 9.50 -8.50
C LEU A 123 9.42 10.01 -9.31
N PRO A 124 10.62 10.03 -8.73
CA PRO A 124 11.84 10.34 -9.46
C PRO A 124 12.00 9.46 -10.70
N ALA A 125 12.45 10.06 -11.80
CA ALA A 125 12.84 9.31 -12.97
C ALA A 125 14.13 8.54 -12.65
N THR A 126 14.05 7.22 -12.65
CA THR A 126 15.19 6.31 -12.55
C THR A 126 15.85 6.10 -13.91
#